data_AF-A0A9X2VHG9-F1
#
_entry.id   AF-A0A9X2VHG9-F1
#
_cell.length_a   1.000
_cell.length_b   1.000
_cell.length_c   1.000
_cell.angle_alpha   90.00
_cell.angle_beta   90.00
_cell.angle_gamma   90.00
#
_symmetry.space_group_name_H-M   'P 1'
#
loop_
_entity.id
_entity.type
_entity.pdbx_description
1 polymer ?
#
loop_
_entity_poly.entity_id
_entity_poly.type
_entity_poly.pdbx_seq_one_letter_code
_entity_poly.pdbx_strand_id
1 'polypeptide(L)'
;MSQTHPIVAEVTERIAARSAAGRAVYLERVAAAASESTTRTGMACSNLAHGFAGITGGDKAALRALRKPNVAIVSAYNDMLSAHQPMDEYPAWIKDAARRSGGIAQFAGGVPAMCDGITQGRDGMELSLFSRDVIAMSTGVALSHEMFDATLLLGVCDKIVPGMLIGALSFGHLPTILVPAGPMSSGLTNSEKSRVRQLFAEGKATREDLLEAEAASYHSPGTCTFYGTANSNQLVNEVMGLHLPGATFVPPGTPLRRALTEEAARRAVKISRGEEYTPIARVVDERSVVNGVVALLATGGSTNLTMHLVAIASAAGIELSWDDFSDLSSVVPLLTRVYPNGSADINHFQAAGGVQFLVGTLLDAGLLHGDVHTVAGFGLDRYREEPVLIDGELLWRDGPTKSLDKAVLRGADEPFAADGGLRMMTGNLGRAVIKVSAVAEENRVVEAPARVFTTQEAFAEAFQAGELDRDVVVVVRNQGPQANGMPELHKLTPPLGVLMDRGHRVAIVTDGRMSGASGKIPAAIQLTPEAAVGGPLGRVRDGDVIRLDAGTGTLEVFVDAAELAARPLVDFPADAQAWTGTGRELFAALRRAVGPADRGASVFGPVAASHFEGRWETSPASR
;
A
#
# COMPACT_ATOMS: atom_id res chain seq x y z
N MET A 1 30.50 -2.08 5.34
CA MET A 1 29.17 -2.53 4.87
C MET A 1 29.17 -4.04 4.95
N SER A 2 28.15 -4.64 5.56
CA SER A 2 27.90 -6.08 5.45
C SER A 2 27.69 -6.44 3.98
N GLN A 3 28.06 -7.65 3.59
CA GLN A 3 27.75 -8.16 2.26
C GLN A 3 26.24 -8.45 2.19
N THR A 4 25.56 -8.02 1.12
CA THR A 4 24.14 -8.32 0.91
C THR A 4 23.90 -9.82 0.94
N HIS A 5 22.83 -10.25 1.61
CA HIS A 5 22.46 -11.66 1.74
C HIS A 5 22.27 -12.29 0.35
N PRO A 6 22.81 -13.50 0.09
CA PRO A 6 22.80 -14.09 -1.26
C PRO A 6 21.43 -14.16 -1.92
N ILE A 7 20.39 -14.59 -1.20
CA ILE A 7 19.02 -14.65 -1.74
C ILE A 7 18.45 -13.26 -2.06
N VAL A 8 18.76 -12.24 -1.24
CA VAL A 8 18.33 -10.87 -1.51
C VAL A 8 18.99 -10.35 -2.79
N ALA A 9 20.30 -10.62 -2.96
CA ALA A 9 21.04 -10.28 -4.17
C ALA A 9 20.48 -11.02 -5.40
N GLU A 10 20.27 -12.33 -5.31
CA GLU A 10 19.73 -13.15 -6.41
C GLU A 10 18.34 -12.68 -6.86
N VAL A 11 17.42 -12.45 -5.91
CA VAL A 11 16.08 -11.93 -6.23
C VAL A 11 16.17 -10.56 -6.90
N THR A 12 17.07 -9.69 -6.44
CA THR A 12 17.28 -8.36 -7.03
C THR A 12 17.79 -8.46 -8.46
N GLU A 13 18.79 -9.32 -8.72
CA GLU A 13 19.33 -9.56 -10.06
C GLU A 13 18.26 -10.14 -11.00
N ARG A 14 17.43 -11.06 -10.51
CA ARG A 14 16.33 -11.66 -11.27
C ARG A 14 15.27 -10.62 -11.64
N ILE A 15 14.90 -9.73 -10.71
CA ILE A 15 14.01 -8.61 -10.98
C ILE A 15 14.63 -7.68 -12.03
N ALA A 16 15.90 -7.31 -11.89
CA ALA A 16 16.59 -6.43 -12.84
C ALA A 16 16.67 -7.05 -14.25
N ALA A 17 17.01 -8.34 -14.36
CA ALA A 17 17.06 -9.04 -15.64
C ALA A 17 15.69 -9.08 -16.33
N ARG A 18 14.63 -9.38 -15.59
CA ARG A 18 13.25 -9.40 -16.11
C ARG A 18 12.75 -8.00 -16.49
N SER A 19 13.17 -6.98 -15.73
CA SER A 19 12.76 -5.58 -15.93
C SER A 19 13.57 -4.85 -17.00
N ALA A 20 14.71 -5.40 -17.46
CA ALA A 20 15.71 -4.67 -18.24
C ALA A 20 15.13 -3.85 -19.40
N ALA A 21 14.25 -4.45 -20.21
CA ALA A 21 13.62 -3.77 -21.35
C ALA A 21 12.63 -2.68 -20.91
N GLY A 22 11.72 -3.00 -19.98
CA GLY A 22 10.71 -2.06 -19.49
C GLY A 22 11.34 -0.87 -18.75
N ARG A 23 12.36 -1.15 -17.93
CA ARG A 23 13.11 -0.16 -17.17
C ARG A 23 13.92 0.75 -18.08
N ALA A 24 14.56 0.21 -19.13
CA ALA A 24 15.28 1.02 -20.11
C ALA A 24 14.35 2.03 -20.81
N VAL A 25 13.18 1.57 -21.29
CA VAL A 25 12.16 2.44 -21.92
C VAL A 25 11.67 3.52 -20.94
N TYR A 26 11.43 3.14 -19.67
CA TYR A 26 11.05 4.08 -18.63
C TYR A 26 12.11 5.17 -18.41
N LEU A 27 13.38 4.77 -18.25
CA LEU A 27 14.48 5.70 -17.99
C LEU A 27 14.79 6.60 -19.19
N GLU A 28 14.66 6.11 -20.42
CA GLU A 28 14.78 6.93 -21.63
C GLU A 28 13.71 8.03 -21.66
N ARG A 29 12.44 7.67 -21.41
CA ARG A 29 11.33 8.64 -21.31
C ARG A 29 11.59 9.68 -20.22
N VAL A 30 12.07 9.25 -19.06
CA VAL A 30 12.40 10.14 -17.94
C VAL A 30 13.55 11.08 -18.31
N ALA A 31 14.61 10.58 -18.92
CA ALA A 31 15.74 11.39 -19.35
C ALA A 31 15.33 12.42 -20.40
N ALA A 32 14.45 12.06 -21.35
CA ALA A 32 13.91 12.96 -22.35
C ALA A 32 13.03 14.09 -21.75
N ALA A 33 12.41 13.85 -20.60
CA ALA A 33 11.60 14.84 -19.90
C ALA A 33 12.40 15.73 -18.92
N ALA A 34 13.63 15.34 -18.57
CA ALA A 34 14.47 16.12 -17.67
C ALA A 34 14.94 17.43 -18.32
N SER A 35 15.10 18.49 -17.52
CA SER A 35 15.56 19.80 -17.98
C SER A 35 16.72 20.30 -17.11
N GLU A 36 17.70 20.94 -17.73
CA GLU A 36 18.80 21.64 -17.03
C GLU A 36 18.37 23.02 -16.50
N SER A 37 17.24 23.55 -16.98
CA SER A 37 16.64 24.82 -16.54
C SER A 37 15.32 24.55 -15.83
N THR A 38 14.61 25.60 -15.38
CA THR A 38 13.27 25.35 -14.83
C THR A 38 12.35 24.74 -15.88
N THR A 39 11.51 23.78 -15.52
CA THR A 39 10.61 23.07 -16.47
C THR A 39 9.80 24.05 -17.33
N ARG A 40 9.34 25.13 -16.69
CA ARG A 40 8.53 26.18 -17.33
C ARG A 40 9.27 27.09 -18.32
N THR A 41 10.59 26.98 -18.47
CA THR A 41 11.38 27.85 -19.38
C THR A 41 10.90 27.73 -20.83
N GLY A 42 10.45 26.54 -21.25
CA GLY A 42 9.98 26.27 -22.61
C GLY A 42 8.53 26.67 -22.89
N MET A 43 7.79 27.18 -21.90
CA MET A 43 6.36 27.44 -22.04
C MET A 43 6.07 28.77 -22.76
N ALA A 44 5.00 28.80 -23.56
CA ALA A 44 4.51 30.03 -24.17
C ALA A 44 4.10 31.07 -23.10
N CYS A 45 4.28 32.36 -23.41
CA CYS A 45 3.95 33.47 -22.49
C CYS A 45 2.50 33.43 -21.97
N SER A 46 1.55 33.01 -22.80
CA SER A 46 0.16 32.81 -22.39
C SER A 46 0.05 31.74 -21.30
N ASN A 47 0.68 30.58 -21.49
CA ASN A 47 0.63 29.47 -20.55
C ASN A 47 1.30 29.84 -19.23
N LEU A 48 2.45 30.52 -19.29
CA LEU A 48 3.12 31.07 -18.11
C LEU A 48 2.21 32.04 -17.35
N ALA A 49 1.53 32.94 -18.06
CA ALA A 49 0.62 33.90 -17.44
C ALA A 49 -0.52 33.20 -16.68
N HIS A 50 -1.09 32.12 -17.23
CA HIS A 50 -2.06 31.28 -16.52
C HIS A 50 -1.46 30.65 -15.24
N GLY A 51 -0.23 30.12 -15.33
CA GLY A 51 0.42 29.42 -14.22
C GLY A 51 0.71 30.28 -12.98
N PHE A 52 0.81 31.60 -13.12
CA PHE A 52 1.03 32.53 -11.99
C PHE A 52 -0.06 33.60 -11.80
N ALA A 53 -1.15 33.57 -12.59
CA ALA A 53 -2.21 34.58 -12.50
C ALA A 53 -2.85 34.64 -11.11
N GLY A 54 -3.08 33.48 -10.48
CA GLY A 54 -3.67 33.33 -9.15
C GLY A 54 -2.73 33.63 -7.98
N ILE A 55 -1.48 34.03 -8.25
CA ILE A 55 -0.47 34.32 -7.23
C ILE A 55 -0.24 35.82 -7.14
N THR A 56 -0.03 36.32 -5.93
CA THR A 56 0.23 37.74 -5.64
C THR A 56 1.65 37.94 -5.07
N GLY A 57 2.12 39.18 -5.07
CA GLY A 57 3.38 39.56 -4.43
C GLY A 57 4.65 38.97 -5.06
N GLY A 58 5.65 38.71 -4.23
CA GLY A 58 7.00 38.32 -4.66
C GLY A 58 7.07 36.98 -5.41
N ASP A 59 6.18 36.03 -5.09
CA ASP A 59 6.13 34.72 -5.75
C ASP A 59 5.78 34.86 -7.24
N LYS A 60 4.87 35.78 -7.59
CA LYS A 60 4.52 36.06 -8.99
C LYS A 60 5.72 36.58 -9.78
N ALA A 61 6.47 37.52 -9.21
CA ALA A 61 7.68 38.05 -9.83
C ALA A 61 8.75 36.97 -9.98
N ALA A 62 8.90 36.10 -8.99
CA ALA A 62 9.88 35.03 -8.99
C ALA A 62 9.55 33.89 -9.98
N LEU A 63 8.27 33.53 -10.14
CA LEU A 63 7.84 32.59 -11.18
C LEU A 63 8.10 33.16 -12.58
N ARG A 64 7.75 34.43 -12.80
CA ARG A 64 8.00 35.16 -14.06
C ARG A 64 9.48 35.27 -14.40
N ALA A 65 10.36 35.29 -13.41
CA ALA A 65 11.79 35.36 -13.62
C ALA A 65 12.41 34.05 -14.13
N LEU A 66 11.67 32.92 -14.12
CA LEU A 66 12.10 31.60 -14.64
C LEU A 66 13.40 31.06 -14.02
N ARG A 67 13.80 31.56 -12.85
CA ARG A 67 15.08 31.18 -12.20
C ARG A 67 14.92 30.25 -11.02
N LYS A 68 13.90 30.46 -10.18
CA LYS A 68 13.71 29.69 -8.95
C LYS A 68 12.98 28.37 -9.22
N PRO A 69 13.33 27.26 -8.57
CA PRO A 69 12.55 26.04 -8.68
C PRO A 69 11.15 26.24 -8.07
N ASN A 70 10.16 25.58 -8.65
CA ASN A 70 8.78 25.61 -8.23
C ASN A 70 8.33 24.22 -7.78
N VAL A 71 7.93 24.08 -6.53
CA VAL A 71 7.55 22.81 -5.92
C VAL A 71 6.04 22.61 -6.04
N ALA A 72 5.62 21.51 -6.64
CA ALA A 72 4.23 21.07 -6.65
C ALA A 72 3.83 20.55 -5.28
N ILE A 73 2.66 20.96 -4.79
CA ILE A 73 1.99 20.35 -3.64
C ILE A 73 0.78 19.60 -4.19
N VAL A 74 0.80 18.28 -4.08
CA VAL A 74 -0.36 17.42 -4.38
C VAL A 74 -0.85 16.84 -3.06
N SER A 75 -2.11 17.12 -2.71
CA SER A 75 -2.62 16.83 -1.37
C SER A 75 -3.90 16.02 -1.39
N ALA A 76 -3.99 15.05 -0.46
CA ALA A 76 -5.20 14.32 -0.13
C ALA A 76 -5.94 14.94 1.07
N TYR A 77 -5.74 16.24 1.34
CA TYR A 77 -6.44 16.94 2.41
C TYR A 77 -7.96 16.71 2.33
N ASN A 78 -8.54 16.38 3.48
CA ASN A 78 -9.97 16.22 3.70
C ASN A 78 -10.23 16.50 5.18
N ASP A 79 -11.21 17.35 5.49
CA ASP A 79 -11.58 17.71 6.86
C ASP A 79 -12.32 16.57 7.60
N MET A 80 -12.97 15.67 6.86
CA MET A 80 -13.67 14.51 7.40
C MET A 80 -12.72 13.42 7.93
N LEU A 81 -11.56 13.23 7.31
CA LEU A 81 -10.69 12.09 7.61
C LEU A 81 -9.59 12.48 8.59
N SER A 82 -9.59 11.85 9.77
CA SER A 82 -8.58 12.10 10.81
C SER A 82 -7.14 12.05 10.27
N ALA A 83 -6.84 11.14 9.34
CA ALA A 83 -5.50 10.96 8.79
C ALA A 83 -5.02 12.10 7.87
N HIS A 84 -5.94 12.89 7.29
CA HIS A 84 -5.62 13.95 6.31
C HIS A 84 -6.03 15.34 6.77
N GLN A 85 -6.95 15.45 7.74
CA GLN A 85 -7.33 16.72 8.34
C GLN A 85 -6.12 17.55 8.82
N PRO A 86 -5.05 16.96 9.40
CA PRO A 86 -3.86 17.72 9.81
C PRO A 86 -3.16 18.47 8.68
N MET A 87 -3.39 18.11 7.42
CA MET A 87 -2.72 18.69 6.26
C MET A 87 -3.25 20.07 5.85
N ASP A 88 -4.28 20.60 6.53
CA ASP A 88 -4.85 21.93 6.24
C ASP A 88 -3.76 23.03 6.25
N GLU A 89 -2.92 23.02 7.29
CA GLU A 89 -1.91 24.05 7.50
C GLU A 89 -0.63 23.82 6.67
N TYR A 90 -0.40 22.60 6.20
CA TYR A 90 0.87 22.18 5.61
C TYR A 90 1.23 22.97 4.35
N PRO A 91 0.31 23.24 3.40
CA PRO A 91 0.61 24.05 2.23
C PRO A 91 1.15 25.43 2.57
N ALA A 92 0.68 26.07 3.66
CA ALA A 92 1.18 27.37 4.07
C ALA A 92 2.63 27.28 4.57
N TRP A 93 2.93 26.30 5.42
CA TRP A 93 4.28 26.06 5.93
C TRP A 93 5.27 25.71 4.82
N ILE A 94 4.86 24.85 3.89
CA ILE A 94 5.65 24.44 2.73
C ILE A 94 6.00 25.64 1.85
N LYS A 95 5.01 26.48 1.51
CA LYS A 95 5.23 27.67 0.68
C LYS A 95 6.23 28.62 1.32
N ASP A 96 6.09 28.85 2.62
CA ASP A 96 6.97 29.71 3.39
C ASP A 96 8.41 29.16 3.48
N ALA A 97 8.56 27.87 3.78
CA ALA A 97 9.86 27.20 3.81
C ALA A 97 10.55 27.17 2.42
N ALA A 98 9.80 26.88 1.35
CA ALA A 98 10.32 26.89 -0.01
C ALA A 98 10.87 28.26 -0.40
N ARG A 99 10.17 29.36 -0.04
CA ARG A 99 10.67 30.73 -0.27
C ARG A 99 11.99 31.00 0.43
N ARG A 100 12.09 30.63 1.72
CA ARG A 100 13.31 30.78 2.52
C ARG A 100 14.49 30.00 1.92
N SER A 101 14.22 28.88 1.27
CA SER A 101 15.23 28.05 0.60
C SER A 101 15.54 28.47 -0.85
N GLY A 102 15.01 29.60 -1.32
CA GLY A 102 15.29 30.09 -2.66
C GLY A 102 14.43 29.46 -3.77
N GLY A 103 13.39 28.71 -3.41
CA GLY A 103 12.37 28.20 -4.31
C GLY A 103 11.03 28.94 -4.18
N ILE A 104 10.00 28.33 -4.76
CA ILE A 104 8.58 28.70 -4.68
C ILE A 104 7.81 27.39 -4.56
N ALA A 105 6.61 27.40 -3.97
CA ALA A 105 5.72 26.25 -4.03
C ALA A 105 4.31 26.67 -4.42
N GLN A 106 3.62 25.78 -5.14
CA GLN A 106 2.23 25.97 -5.56
C GLN A 106 1.41 24.74 -5.23
N PHE A 107 0.16 24.97 -4.84
CA PHE A 107 -0.81 23.88 -4.73
C PHE A 107 -1.20 23.46 -6.14
N ALA A 108 -0.69 22.31 -6.59
CA ALA A 108 -0.84 21.82 -7.96
C ALA A 108 -2.20 21.16 -8.14
N GLY A 109 -2.68 20.41 -7.14
CA GLY A 109 -3.97 19.77 -7.20
C GLY A 109 -4.32 18.98 -5.94
N GLY A 110 -5.61 18.78 -5.73
CA GLY A 110 -6.13 17.86 -4.73
C GLY A 110 -6.38 16.50 -5.37
N VAL A 111 -6.15 15.42 -4.62
CA VAL A 111 -6.57 14.06 -5.01
C VAL A 111 -7.68 13.59 -4.08
N PRO A 112 -8.60 12.71 -4.54
CA PRO A 112 -9.65 12.22 -3.66
C PRO A 112 -9.05 11.40 -2.51
N ALA A 113 -9.62 11.57 -1.32
CA ALA A 113 -9.21 10.87 -0.11
C ALA A 113 -10.36 10.01 0.40
N MET A 114 -10.35 8.73 0.03
CA MET A 114 -11.30 7.74 0.52
C MET A 114 -10.78 7.10 1.81
N CYS A 115 -11.68 6.83 2.75
CA CYS A 115 -11.35 6.12 3.98
C CYS A 115 -12.00 4.74 3.99
N ASP A 116 -11.17 3.71 3.92
CA ASP A 116 -11.61 2.32 4.02
C ASP A 116 -12.36 2.07 5.34
N GLY A 117 -11.94 2.70 6.44
CA GLY A 117 -12.63 2.60 7.73
C GLY A 117 -14.09 3.09 7.71
N ILE A 118 -14.42 4.09 6.88
CA ILE A 118 -15.79 4.61 6.74
C ILE A 118 -16.62 3.70 5.82
N THR A 119 -16.01 3.19 4.75
CA THR A 119 -16.73 2.44 3.72
C THR A 119 -16.82 0.94 4.01
N GLN A 120 -16.13 0.43 5.04
CA GLN A 120 -16.09 -0.98 5.41
C GLN A 120 -17.50 -1.62 5.45
N GLY A 121 -17.69 -2.61 4.55
CA GLY A 121 -18.92 -3.39 4.30
C GLY A 121 -20.17 -2.56 4.09
N ARG A 122 -19.96 -1.42 3.44
CA ARG A 122 -20.92 -0.70 2.61
C ARG A 122 -20.49 -0.84 1.15
N ASP A 123 -21.42 -0.61 0.24
CA ASP A 123 -21.22 -0.61 -1.22
C ASP A 123 -20.06 0.27 -1.67
N GLY A 124 -19.78 1.37 -0.95
CA GLY A 124 -18.64 2.24 -1.24
C GLY A 124 -17.29 1.51 -1.21
N MET A 125 -17.13 0.42 -0.46
CA MET A 125 -15.88 -0.34 -0.38
C MET A 125 -15.46 -0.94 -1.74
N GLU A 126 -16.41 -1.20 -2.64
CA GLU A 126 -16.16 -1.65 -4.01
C GLU A 126 -15.39 -0.61 -4.85
N LEU A 127 -15.32 0.64 -4.39
CA LEU A 127 -14.54 1.71 -5.01
C LEU A 127 -13.15 1.88 -4.38
N SER A 128 -12.87 1.21 -3.26
CA SER A 128 -11.62 1.38 -2.51
C SER A 128 -10.40 1.13 -3.39
N LEU A 129 -10.31 -0.02 -4.04
CA LEU A 129 -9.14 -0.32 -4.89
C LEU A 129 -9.04 0.65 -6.07
N PHE A 130 -10.14 0.90 -6.77
CA PHE A 130 -10.15 1.81 -7.92
C PHE A 130 -9.82 3.26 -7.54
N SER A 131 -10.05 3.67 -6.29
CA SER A 131 -9.63 5.00 -5.82
C SER A 131 -8.12 5.19 -5.96
N ARG A 132 -7.30 4.14 -5.81
CA ARG A 132 -5.85 4.19 -6.05
C ARG A 132 -5.56 4.69 -7.47
N ASP A 133 -6.25 4.13 -8.45
CA ASP A 133 -6.02 4.44 -9.86
C ASP A 133 -6.55 5.83 -10.22
N VAL A 134 -7.70 6.24 -9.64
CA VAL A 134 -8.19 7.62 -9.77
C VAL A 134 -7.22 8.63 -9.15
N ILE A 135 -6.61 8.30 -8.01
CA ILE A 135 -5.60 9.15 -7.36
C ILE A 135 -4.34 9.25 -8.21
N ALA A 136 -3.91 8.16 -8.84
CA ALA A 136 -2.80 8.18 -9.79
C ALA A 136 -3.11 9.09 -11.00
N MET A 137 -4.31 8.96 -11.59
CA MET A 137 -4.76 9.84 -12.67
C MET A 137 -4.83 11.31 -12.22
N SER A 138 -5.37 11.58 -11.03
CA SER A 138 -5.49 12.95 -10.48
C SER A 138 -4.13 13.56 -10.16
N THR A 139 -3.19 12.77 -9.64
CA THR A 139 -1.80 13.19 -9.43
C THR A 139 -1.15 13.53 -10.77
N GLY A 140 -1.37 12.70 -11.79
CA GLY A 140 -0.87 12.97 -13.15
C GLY A 140 -1.46 14.25 -13.75
N VAL A 141 -2.76 14.48 -13.59
CA VAL A 141 -3.42 15.73 -14.02
C VAL A 141 -2.81 16.94 -13.29
N ALA A 142 -2.60 16.86 -11.98
CA ALA A 142 -2.00 17.94 -11.20
C ALA A 142 -0.58 18.29 -11.67
N LEU A 143 0.23 17.29 -12.04
CA LEU A 143 1.61 17.51 -12.48
C LEU A 143 1.72 17.88 -13.97
N SER A 144 0.70 17.58 -14.78
CA SER A 144 0.67 17.88 -16.22
C SER A 144 0.67 19.36 -16.59
N HIS A 145 0.62 20.26 -15.60
CA HIS A 145 0.80 21.69 -15.82
C HIS A 145 2.21 22.08 -16.27
N GLU A 146 3.21 21.19 -16.11
CA GLU A 146 4.61 21.40 -16.52
C GLU A 146 5.26 22.67 -15.92
N MET A 147 4.73 23.12 -14.79
CA MET A 147 5.17 24.33 -14.07
C MET A 147 6.19 24.05 -12.96
N PHE A 148 6.49 22.78 -12.70
CA PHE A 148 7.12 22.31 -11.47
C PHE A 148 8.48 21.68 -11.70
N ASP A 149 9.34 21.80 -10.70
CA ASP A 149 10.73 21.34 -10.69
C ASP A 149 10.97 20.28 -9.58
N ALA A 150 10.01 20.08 -8.68
CA ALA A 150 9.96 19.03 -7.67
C ALA A 150 8.51 18.85 -7.16
N THR A 151 8.23 17.77 -6.45
CA THR A 151 6.89 17.41 -5.97
C THR A 151 6.90 17.03 -4.50
N LEU A 152 5.93 17.52 -3.74
CA LEU A 152 5.56 17.04 -2.42
C LEU A 152 4.20 16.38 -2.48
N LEU A 153 4.14 15.12 -2.04
CA LEU A 153 2.94 14.29 -2.01
C LEU A 153 2.43 14.19 -0.57
N LEU A 154 1.30 14.83 -0.27
CA LEU A 154 0.72 14.90 1.07
C LEU A 154 -0.40 13.86 1.18
N GLY A 155 -0.09 12.65 1.63
CA GLY A 155 -1.06 11.55 1.72
C GLY A 155 -0.63 10.45 2.69
N VAL A 156 -1.59 9.77 3.32
CA VAL A 156 -1.31 8.71 4.31
C VAL A 156 -2.10 7.41 4.13
N CYS A 157 -3.42 7.47 3.92
CA CYS A 157 -4.26 6.26 3.92
C CYS A 157 -3.88 5.24 2.83
N ASP A 158 -4.39 4.02 3.03
CA ASP A 158 -4.14 2.80 2.26
C ASP A 158 -3.92 3.03 0.75
N LYS A 159 -4.94 3.53 0.05
CA LYS A 159 -4.95 3.63 -1.43
C LYS A 159 -4.31 4.91 -1.96
N ILE A 160 -4.11 5.89 -1.08
CA ILE A 160 -3.68 7.25 -1.45
C ILE A 160 -2.19 7.25 -1.78
N VAL A 161 -1.36 6.71 -0.89
CA VAL A 161 0.09 6.64 -1.08
C VAL A 161 0.47 5.93 -2.38
N PRO A 162 0.01 4.69 -2.65
CA PRO A 162 0.34 4.01 -3.89
C PRO A 162 -0.22 4.74 -5.12
N GLY A 163 -1.42 5.32 -5.05
CA GLY A 163 -1.97 6.11 -6.14
C GLY A 163 -1.09 7.33 -6.47
N MET A 164 -0.72 8.10 -5.45
CA MET A 164 0.16 9.27 -5.63
C MET A 164 1.52 8.89 -6.20
N LEU A 165 2.12 7.79 -5.75
CA LEU A 165 3.40 7.30 -6.28
C LEU A 165 3.30 6.85 -7.73
N ILE A 166 2.28 6.07 -8.10
CA ILE A 166 2.05 5.65 -9.49
C ILE A 166 1.90 6.88 -10.40
N GLY A 167 1.15 7.89 -9.96
CA GLY A 167 1.02 9.16 -10.69
C GLY A 167 2.33 9.92 -10.81
N ALA A 168 3.08 10.06 -9.71
CA ALA A 168 4.37 10.77 -9.69
C ALA A 168 5.45 10.06 -10.52
N LEU A 169 5.45 8.73 -10.58
CA LEU A 169 6.39 7.95 -11.39
C LEU A 169 6.19 8.17 -12.89
N SER A 170 4.99 8.57 -13.33
CA SER A 170 4.76 9.03 -14.71
C SER A 170 5.52 10.33 -15.03
N PHE A 171 5.84 11.12 -14.00
CA PHE A 171 6.70 12.30 -14.05
C PHE A 171 8.05 12.00 -13.37
N GLY A 172 8.63 10.83 -13.68
CA GLY A 172 9.79 10.29 -12.98
C GLY A 172 11.04 11.19 -12.93
N HIS A 173 11.11 12.20 -13.80
CA HIS A 173 12.16 13.22 -13.82
C HIS A 173 12.03 14.26 -12.70
N LEU A 174 10.89 14.33 -12.01
CA LEU A 174 10.69 15.24 -10.88
C LEU A 174 11.18 14.58 -9.59
N PRO A 175 12.07 15.24 -8.83
CA PRO A 175 12.33 14.87 -7.45
C PRO A 175 11.04 14.92 -6.65
N THR A 176 10.73 13.85 -5.92
CA THR A 176 9.44 13.69 -5.24
C THR A 176 9.66 13.22 -3.82
N ILE A 177 9.02 13.87 -2.86
CA ILE A 177 9.06 13.51 -1.44
C ILE A 177 7.63 13.29 -0.95
N LEU A 178 7.39 12.15 -0.29
CA LEU A 178 6.14 11.90 0.41
C LEU A 178 6.20 12.57 1.80
N VAL A 179 5.14 13.29 2.17
CA VAL A 179 5.03 14.07 3.41
C VAL A 179 3.87 13.55 4.25
N PRO A 180 4.15 12.75 5.29
CA PRO A 180 3.10 12.16 6.12
C PRO A 180 2.55 13.12 7.17
N ALA A 181 1.31 12.88 7.62
CA ALA A 181 0.74 13.56 8.78
C ALA A 181 1.16 12.92 10.11
N GLY A 182 1.37 11.59 10.11
CA GLY A 182 1.68 10.80 11.30
C GLY A 182 0.46 10.04 11.88
N PRO A 183 0.71 9.14 12.84
CA PRO A 183 -0.33 8.39 13.54
C PRO A 183 -1.04 9.27 14.58
N MET A 184 -2.28 8.91 14.90
CA MET A 184 -2.97 9.43 16.07
C MET A 184 -2.31 8.92 17.36
N SER A 185 -2.54 9.58 18.49
CA SER A 185 -2.10 9.11 19.80
C SER A 185 -2.72 7.75 20.16
N SER A 186 -2.07 6.99 21.05
CA SER A 186 -2.61 5.72 21.57
C SER A 186 -3.90 5.97 22.35
N GLY A 187 -4.95 5.20 22.02
CA GLY A 187 -6.28 5.25 22.64
C GLY A 187 -6.62 3.93 23.35
N LEU A 188 -7.89 3.52 23.27
CA LEU A 188 -8.32 2.20 23.76
C LEU A 188 -7.47 1.08 23.13
N THR A 189 -7.10 0.08 23.93
CA THR A 189 -6.26 -1.01 23.43
C THR A 189 -6.99 -1.84 22.38
N ASN A 190 -6.25 -2.32 21.38
CA ASN A 190 -6.82 -3.15 20.32
C ASN A 190 -7.40 -4.47 20.84
N SER A 191 -6.86 -5.02 21.93
CA SER A 191 -7.40 -6.20 22.62
C SER A 191 -8.79 -5.95 23.20
N GLU A 192 -8.98 -4.82 23.88
CA GLU A 192 -10.28 -4.45 24.44
C GLU A 192 -11.30 -4.17 23.33
N LYS A 193 -10.88 -3.45 22.29
CA LYS A 193 -11.69 -3.23 21.08
C LYS A 193 -12.14 -4.54 20.44
N SER A 194 -11.22 -5.50 20.25
CA SER A 194 -11.55 -6.81 19.66
C SER A 194 -12.52 -7.61 20.55
N ARG A 195 -12.32 -7.58 21.87
CA ARG A 195 -13.22 -8.23 22.84
C ARG A 195 -14.64 -7.67 22.74
N VAL A 196 -14.79 -6.35 22.68
CA VAL A 196 -16.12 -5.71 22.53
C VAL A 196 -16.79 -6.10 21.20
N ARG A 197 -16.03 -6.17 20.10
CA ARG A 197 -16.55 -6.65 18.79
C ARG A 197 -17.04 -8.10 18.85
N GLN A 198 -16.31 -8.98 19.53
CA GLN A 198 -16.72 -10.38 19.70
C GLN A 198 -17.99 -10.48 20.55
N LEU A 199 -18.05 -9.76 21.68
CA LEU A 199 -19.25 -9.73 22.52
C LEU A 199 -20.47 -9.20 21.75
N PHE A 200 -20.30 -8.18 20.91
CA PHE A 200 -21.37 -7.68 20.05
C PHE A 200 -21.84 -8.75 19.04
N ALA A 201 -20.91 -9.47 18.40
CA ALA A 201 -21.23 -10.55 17.46
C ALA A 201 -21.98 -11.72 18.11
N GLU A 202 -21.76 -11.96 19.40
CA GLU A 202 -22.48 -12.94 20.21
C GLU A 202 -23.81 -12.42 20.80
N GLY A 203 -24.18 -11.15 20.55
CA GLY A 203 -25.35 -10.51 21.15
C GLY A 203 -25.20 -10.15 22.64
N LYS A 204 -23.97 -10.13 23.17
CA LYS A 204 -23.62 -9.86 24.58
C LYS A 204 -23.17 -8.42 24.86
N ALA A 205 -23.04 -7.59 23.83
CA ALA A 205 -22.78 -6.15 23.96
C ALA A 205 -23.79 -5.36 23.13
N THR A 206 -24.11 -4.14 23.57
CA THR A 206 -25.03 -3.26 22.86
C THR A 206 -24.32 -2.54 21.71
N ARG A 207 -25.11 -1.91 20.83
CA ARG A 207 -24.57 -1.03 19.78
C ARG A 207 -23.87 0.21 20.37
N GLU A 208 -24.34 0.69 21.52
CA GLU A 208 -23.77 1.84 22.23
C GLU A 208 -22.38 1.48 22.79
N ASP A 209 -22.24 0.33 23.45
CA ASP A 209 -20.94 -0.18 23.93
C ASP A 209 -19.92 -0.29 22.79
N LEU A 210 -20.36 -0.80 21.64
CA LEU A 210 -19.50 -0.92 20.46
C LEU A 210 -19.07 0.45 19.93
N LEU A 211 -19.99 1.42 19.86
CA LEU A 211 -19.69 2.76 19.37
C LEU A 211 -18.74 3.50 20.31
N GLU A 212 -18.92 3.39 21.62
CA GLU A 212 -18.04 4.00 22.63
C GLU A 212 -16.61 3.43 22.51
N ALA A 213 -16.47 2.11 22.39
CA ALA A 213 -15.17 1.47 22.21
C ALA A 213 -14.47 1.89 20.90
N GLU A 214 -15.21 2.02 19.79
CA GLU A 214 -14.68 2.49 18.52
C GLU A 214 -14.26 3.97 18.59
N ALA A 215 -15.07 4.83 19.21
CA ALA A 215 -14.78 6.26 19.38
C ALA A 215 -13.56 6.50 20.28
N ALA A 216 -13.41 5.74 21.36
CA ALA A 216 -12.23 5.78 22.23
C ALA A 216 -10.95 5.30 21.52
N SER A 217 -11.09 4.46 20.49
CA SER A 217 -9.96 4.06 19.63
C SER A 217 -9.56 5.18 18.67
N TYR A 218 -10.54 5.85 18.05
CA TYR A 218 -10.33 6.89 17.02
C TYR A 218 -10.55 8.31 17.58
N HIS A 219 -9.86 8.65 18.66
CA HIS A 219 -10.16 9.82 19.49
C HIS A 219 -9.43 11.12 19.07
N SER A 220 -8.45 11.06 18.15
CA SER A 220 -7.66 12.23 17.77
C SER A 220 -7.26 12.24 16.28
N PRO A 221 -6.91 13.42 15.71
CA PRO A 221 -6.38 13.50 14.35
C PRO A 221 -5.10 12.68 14.17
N GLY A 222 -4.93 12.13 12.98
CA GLY A 222 -3.85 11.22 12.62
C GLY A 222 -4.35 9.91 12.01
N THR A 223 -3.41 9.13 11.50
CA THR A 223 -3.68 7.80 10.93
C THR A 223 -3.96 6.78 12.03
N CYS A 224 -4.76 5.75 11.73
CA CYS A 224 -5.07 4.68 12.68
C CYS A 224 -3.79 4.14 13.36
N THR A 225 -3.88 3.76 14.63
CA THR A 225 -2.70 3.30 15.39
C THR A 225 -2.28 1.87 15.10
N PHE A 226 -3.14 1.05 14.50
CA PHE A 226 -2.79 -0.33 14.16
C PHE A 226 -1.92 -0.44 12.92
N TYR A 227 -1.15 -1.53 12.81
CA TYR A 227 -0.31 -1.82 11.65
C TYR A 227 -1.10 -2.42 10.48
N GLY A 228 -2.06 -1.64 10.00
CA GLY A 228 -2.79 -1.90 8.76
C GLY A 228 -2.04 -1.40 7.53
N THR A 229 -2.73 -1.36 6.39
CA THR A 229 -2.10 -0.96 5.12
C THR A 229 -1.56 0.46 5.12
N ALA A 230 -2.24 1.41 5.77
CA ALA A 230 -1.77 2.80 5.84
C ALA A 230 -0.38 2.88 6.50
N ASN A 231 -0.23 2.36 7.72
CA ASN A 231 1.07 2.35 8.41
C ASN A 231 2.10 1.43 7.75
N SER A 232 1.67 0.32 7.13
CA SER A 232 2.56 -0.54 6.34
C SER A 232 3.18 0.23 5.16
N ASN A 233 2.34 0.90 4.36
CA ASN A 233 2.80 1.74 3.26
C ASN A 233 3.74 2.83 3.74
N GLN A 234 3.39 3.51 4.83
CA GLN A 234 4.18 4.59 5.38
C GLN A 234 5.60 4.16 5.78
N LEU A 235 5.72 3.04 6.50
CA LEU A 235 7.01 2.45 6.86
C LEU A 235 7.79 2.01 5.62
N VAL A 236 7.13 1.29 4.71
CA VAL A 236 7.76 0.77 3.49
C VAL A 236 8.32 1.91 2.63
N ASN A 237 7.59 3.01 2.49
CA ASN A 237 8.05 4.17 1.73
C ASN A 237 9.23 4.90 2.40
N GLU A 238 9.33 4.87 3.73
CA GLU A 238 10.53 5.37 4.41
C GLU A 238 11.75 4.50 4.08
N VAL A 239 11.61 3.17 4.11
CA VAL A 239 12.70 2.24 3.77
C VAL A 239 13.05 2.25 2.28
N MET A 240 12.10 2.57 1.40
CA MET A 240 12.34 2.86 -0.02
C MET A 240 13.03 4.22 -0.25
N GLY A 241 13.23 5.02 0.81
CA GLY A 241 13.91 6.30 0.72
C GLY A 241 13.06 7.45 0.19
N LEU A 242 11.72 7.37 0.30
CA LEU A 242 10.77 8.37 -0.23
C LEU A 242 10.28 9.37 0.84
N HIS A 243 10.53 9.10 2.12
CA HIS A 243 10.32 10.04 3.24
C HIS A 243 11.65 10.62 3.72
N LEU A 244 11.61 11.76 4.41
CA LEU A 244 12.74 12.14 5.26
C LEU A 244 12.94 11.11 6.39
N PRO A 245 14.18 10.82 6.80
CA PRO A 245 14.47 9.85 7.86
C PRO A 245 13.74 10.20 9.16
N GLY A 246 13.02 9.23 9.71
CA GLY A 246 12.22 9.30 10.94
C GLY A 246 10.96 10.14 10.83
N ALA A 247 10.58 10.62 9.64
CA ALA A 247 9.42 11.48 9.49
C ALA A 247 8.08 10.74 9.59
N THR A 248 8.06 9.43 9.42
CA THR A 248 6.83 8.66 9.23
C THR A 248 5.91 8.68 10.45
N PHE A 249 6.46 8.39 11.64
CA PHE A 249 5.67 8.17 12.84
C PHE A 249 5.69 9.34 13.83
N VAL A 250 6.17 10.51 13.43
CA VAL A 250 6.02 11.73 14.25
C VAL A 250 4.53 12.15 14.30
N PRO A 251 3.91 12.28 15.47
CA PRO A 251 2.49 12.61 15.58
C PRO A 251 2.14 14.00 15.00
N PRO A 252 0.91 14.19 14.49
CA PRO A 252 0.43 15.49 14.03
C PRO A 252 0.35 16.49 15.20
N GLY A 253 0.34 17.79 14.88
CA GLY A 253 0.23 18.86 15.88
C GLY A 253 1.48 19.10 16.73
N THR A 254 2.57 18.35 16.50
CA THR A 254 3.84 18.54 17.21
C THR A 254 4.75 19.56 16.51
N PRO A 255 5.60 20.29 17.26
CA PRO A 255 6.63 21.16 16.67
C PRO A 255 7.56 20.41 15.72
N LEU A 256 7.91 19.16 16.06
CA LEU A 256 8.76 18.30 15.23
C LEU A 256 8.10 17.95 13.90
N ARG A 257 6.79 17.63 13.87
CA ARG A 257 6.05 17.41 12.62
C ARG A 257 6.11 18.63 11.72
N ARG A 258 5.86 19.83 12.27
CA ARG A 258 5.96 21.07 11.49
C ARG A 258 7.37 21.26 10.93
N ALA A 259 8.40 21.08 11.75
CA ALA A 259 9.79 21.23 11.32
C ALA A 259 10.15 20.27 10.16
N LEU A 260 9.71 19.01 10.24
CA LEU A 260 9.91 18.01 9.18
C LEU A 260 9.14 18.36 7.89
N THR A 261 7.91 18.86 8.00
CA THR A 261 7.13 19.32 6.83
C THR A 261 7.80 20.51 6.15
N GLU A 262 8.31 21.47 6.92
CA GLU A 262 9.11 22.57 6.38
C GLU A 262 10.40 22.06 5.73
N GLU A 263 11.08 21.10 6.36
CA GLU A 263 12.33 20.53 5.83
C GLU A 263 12.11 19.73 4.54
N ALA A 264 10.98 19.05 4.37
CA ALA A 264 10.64 18.41 3.10
C ALA A 264 10.59 19.45 1.96
N ALA A 265 10.06 20.65 2.23
CA ALA A 265 10.06 21.75 1.25
C ALA A 265 11.47 22.27 0.95
N ARG A 266 12.30 22.47 1.98
CA ARG A 266 13.70 22.87 1.80
C ARG A 266 14.47 21.85 0.97
N ARG A 267 14.27 20.57 1.29
CA ARG A 267 14.91 19.44 0.61
C ARG A 267 14.45 19.35 -0.84
N ALA A 268 13.16 19.43 -1.12
CA ALA A 268 12.61 19.42 -2.49
C ALA A 268 13.21 20.53 -3.36
N VAL A 269 13.37 21.74 -2.81
CA VAL A 269 14.06 22.85 -3.51
C VAL A 269 15.51 22.50 -3.79
N LYS A 270 16.23 21.93 -2.81
CA LYS A 270 17.65 21.58 -2.92
C LYS A 270 17.92 20.49 -3.97
N ILE A 271 17.08 19.46 -4.02
CA ILE A 271 17.24 18.33 -4.95
C ILE A 271 16.58 18.53 -6.31
N SER A 272 15.91 19.67 -6.54
CA SER A 272 15.20 19.97 -7.78
C SER A 272 16.10 19.99 -9.02
N ARG A 273 17.39 20.33 -8.85
CA ARG A 273 18.39 20.49 -9.92
C ARG A 273 19.81 20.57 -9.36
N GLY A 274 20.81 20.59 -10.24
CA GLY A 274 22.23 20.73 -9.87
C GLY A 274 22.84 19.42 -9.37
N GLU A 275 23.90 19.51 -8.56
CA GLU A 275 24.69 18.35 -8.13
C GLU A 275 23.89 17.36 -7.28
N GLU A 276 22.92 17.83 -6.50
CA GLU A 276 22.04 17.00 -5.66
C GLU A 276 20.75 16.58 -6.36
N TYR A 277 20.65 16.76 -7.68
CA TYR A 277 19.47 16.39 -8.46
C TYR A 277 19.13 14.91 -8.29
N THR A 278 17.98 14.67 -7.64
CA THR A 278 17.54 13.33 -7.23
C THR A 278 16.10 13.09 -7.67
N PRO A 279 15.87 12.80 -8.96
CA PRO A 279 14.54 12.47 -9.48
C PRO A 279 14.00 11.19 -8.86
N ILE A 280 12.66 11.07 -8.73
CA ILE A 280 12.05 9.86 -8.15
C ILE A 280 12.42 8.60 -8.93
N ALA A 281 12.66 8.70 -10.24
CA ALA A 281 13.15 7.59 -11.06
C ALA A 281 14.51 7.01 -10.62
N ARG A 282 15.34 7.79 -9.91
CA ARG A 282 16.59 7.30 -9.30
C ARG A 282 16.40 6.73 -7.90
N VAL A 283 15.38 7.18 -7.17
CA VAL A 283 15.05 6.67 -5.83
C VAL A 283 14.31 5.33 -5.94
N VAL A 284 13.35 5.23 -6.86
CA VAL A 284 12.61 3.99 -7.15
C VAL A 284 13.36 3.20 -8.22
N ASP A 285 14.16 2.25 -7.77
CA ASP A 285 14.89 1.27 -8.57
C ASP A 285 14.63 -0.15 -8.03
N GLU A 286 15.23 -1.16 -8.65
CA GLU A 286 15.04 -2.56 -8.28
C GLU A 286 15.47 -2.82 -6.83
N ARG A 287 16.56 -2.20 -6.38
CA ARG A 287 17.09 -2.35 -5.01
C ARG A 287 16.13 -1.74 -3.98
N SER A 288 15.63 -0.54 -4.22
CA SER A 288 14.71 0.11 -3.29
C SER A 288 13.35 -0.58 -3.27
N VAL A 289 12.87 -1.12 -4.40
CA VAL A 289 11.68 -1.98 -4.43
C VAL A 289 11.89 -3.24 -3.58
N VAL A 290 13.03 -3.93 -3.71
CA VAL A 290 13.37 -5.08 -2.88
C VAL A 290 13.46 -4.69 -1.40
N ASN A 291 14.08 -3.56 -1.07
CA ASN A 291 14.10 -3.02 0.30
C ASN A 291 12.69 -2.81 0.85
N GLY A 292 11.76 -2.32 0.02
CA GLY A 292 10.36 -2.18 0.39
C GLY A 292 9.66 -3.51 0.68
N VAL A 293 9.95 -4.56 -0.10
CA VAL A 293 9.45 -5.91 0.15
C VAL A 293 10.04 -6.50 1.43
N VAL A 294 11.35 -6.36 1.63
CA VAL A 294 12.04 -6.80 2.86
C VAL A 294 11.43 -6.10 4.08
N ALA A 295 11.21 -4.79 4.02
CA ALA A 295 10.57 -4.04 5.09
C ALA A 295 9.15 -4.55 5.39
N LEU A 296 8.34 -4.80 4.35
CA LEU A 296 7.00 -5.37 4.51
C LEU A 296 7.02 -6.72 5.23
N LEU A 297 7.95 -7.59 4.86
CA LEU A 297 8.11 -8.94 5.42
C LEU A 297 8.61 -8.88 6.86
N ALA A 298 9.66 -8.09 7.12
CA ALA A 298 10.26 -7.96 8.43
C ALA A 298 9.30 -7.41 9.49
N THR A 299 8.28 -6.66 9.08
CA THR A 299 7.27 -6.11 9.98
C THR A 299 5.95 -6.87 9.96
N GLY A 300 5.83 -7.92 9.13
CA GLY A 300 4.58 -8.64 8.92
C GLY A 300 3.44 -7.69 8.53
N GLY A 301 3.67 -6.80 7.57
CA GLY A 301 2.71 -5.78 7.17
C GLY A 301 1.51 -6.31 6.40
N SER A 302 0.73 -5.39 5.84
CA SER A 302 -0.53 -5.71 5.14
C SER A 302 -0.30 -6.47 3.83
N THR A 303 -1.07 -7.54 3.62
CA THR A 303 -1.11 -8.30 2.36
C THR A 303 -1.55 -7.44 1.17
N ASN A 304 -2.23 -6.30 1.38
CA ASN A 304 -2.55 -5.37 0.29
C ASN A 304 -1.31 -4.80 -0.39
N LEU A 305 -0.17 -4.71 0.31
CA LEU A 305 1.07 -4.21 -0.27
C LEU A 305 1.65 -5.15 -1.32
N THR A 306 1.28 -6.44 -1.33
CA THR A 306 1.67 -7.35 -2.41
C THR A 306 1.10 -6.93 -3.76
N MET A 307 -0.04 -6.22 -3.78
CA MET A 307 -0.58 -5.62 -5.00
C MET A 307 -0.03 -4.21 -5.23
N HIS A 308 0.02 -3.40 -4.17
CA HIS A 308 0.43 -1.99 -4.30
C HIS A 308 1.90 -1.86 -4.72
N LEU A 309 2.81 -2.66 -4.15
CA LEU A 309 4.23 -2.63 -4.53
C LEU A 309 4.44 -3.13 -5.96
N VAL A 310 3.69 -4.14 -6.40
CA VAL A 310 3.72 -4.61 -7.80
C VAL A 310 3.25 -3.49 -8.74
N ALA A 311 2.17 -2.79 -8.40
CA ALA A 311 1.67 -1.68 -9.19
C ALA A 311 2.63 -0.47 -9.22
N ILE A 312 3.25 -0.12 -8.08
CA ILE A 312 4.26 0.95 -7.98
C ILE A 312 5.50 0.59 -8.81
N ALA A 313 6.02 -0.64 -8.66
CA ALA A 313 7.18 -1.13 -9.40
C ALA A 313 6.92 -1.08 -10.91
N SER A 314 5.74 -1.56 -11.34
CA SER A 314 5.33 -1.55 -12.75
C SER A 314 5.30 -0.12 -13.34
N ALA A 315 4.83 0.88 -12.57
CA ALA A 315 4.85 2.29 -12.98
C ALA A 315 6.27 2.86 -13.21
N ALA A 316 7.28 2.24 -12.60
CA ALA A 316 8.70 2.54 -12.77
C ALA A 316 9.41 1.65 -13.81
N GLY A 317 8.66 0.81 -14.54
CA GLY A 317 9.21 -0.15 -15.50
C GLY A 317 9.86 -1.39 -14.85
N ILE A 318 9.55 -1.67 -13.58
CA ILE A 318 10.11 -2.78 -12.80
C ILE A 318 9.06 -3.88 -12.65
N GLU A 319 9.40 -5.10 -13.06
CA GLU A 319 8.53 -6.27 -12.95
C GLU A 319 8.81 -7.02 -11.65
N LEU A 320 8.03 -6.73 -10.60
CA LEU A 320 8.02 -7.47 -9.33
C LEU A 320 6.96 -8.56 -9.36
N SER A 321 7.29 -9.80 -8.98
CA SER A 321 6.34 -10.92 -8.94
C SER A 321 6.14 -11.46 -7.52
N TRP A 322 5.05 -12.18 -7.29
CA TRP A 322 4.82 -12.86 -6.01
C TRP A 322 5.87 -13.92 -5.66
N ASP A 323 6.53 -14.52 -6.66
CA ASP A 323 7.62 -15.46 -6.40
C ASP A 323 8.80 -14.74 -5.72
N ASP A 324 9.06 -13.48 -6.07
CA ASP A 324 10.08 -12.66 -5.41
C ASP A 324 9.72 -12.40 -3.93
N PHE A 325 8.46 -12.11 -3.62
CA PHE A 325 8.00 -12.00 -2.22
C PHE A 325 8.18 -13.31 -1.47
N SER A 326 7.87 -14.45 -2.11
CA SER A 326 8.00 -15.78 -1.50
C SER A 326 9.46 -16.09 -1.17
N ASP A 327 10.36 -15.89 -2.12
CA ASP A 327 11.79 -16.15 -1.95
C ASP A 327 12.40 -15.23 -0.88
N LEU A 328 12.06 -13.94 -0.89
CA LEU A 328 12.49 -13.01 0.16
C LEU A 328 11.92 -13.37 1.53
N SER A 329 10.65 -13.78 1.61
CA SER A 329 10.00 -14.17 2.88
C SER A 329 10.72 -15.34 3.55
N SER A 330 11.34 -16.23 2.78
CA SER A 330 12.08 -17.39 3.30
C SER A 330 13.36 -17.03 4.07
N VAL A 331 13.90 -15.82 3.87
CA VAL A 331 15.15 -15.36 4.50
C VAL A 331 15.00 -14.11 5.34
N VAL A 332 13.91 -13.35 5.16
CA VAL A 332 13.65 -12.14 5.94
C VAL A 332 12.89 -12.52 7.21
N PRO A 333 13.48 -12.32 8.40
CA PRO A 333 12.83 -12.70 9.65
C PRO A 333 11.75 -11.70 10.07
N LEU A 334 10.72 -12.18 10.77
CA LEU A 334 9.72 -11.32 11.41
C LEU A 334 10.30 -10.66 12.67
N LEU A 335 10.45 -9.34 12.64
CA LEU A 335 11.08 -8.53 13.69
C LEU A 335 10.08 -7.76 14.56
N THR A 336 8.80 -7.71 14.19
CA THR A 336 7.80 -6.89 14.90
C THR A 336 6.55 -7.68 15.31
N ARG A 337 5.94 -7.26 16.41
CA ARG A 337 4.61 -7.71 16.88
C ARG A 337 3.71 -6.51 17.18
N VAL A 338 3.40 -5.77 16.13
CA VAL A 338 2.42 -4.67 16.18
C VAL A 338 1.05 -5.22 15.79
N TYR A 339 -0.01 -4.78 16.48
CA TYR A 339 -1.39 -5.19 16.20
C TYR A 339 -1.71 -5.02 14.70
N PRO A 340 -2.20 -6.07 14.01
CA PRO A 340 -2.83 -7.28 14.57
C PRO A 340 -1.91 -8.42 15.02
N ASN A 341 -0.61 -8.38 14.71
CA ASN A 341 0.32 -9.49 15.00
C ASN A 341 0.73 -9.55 16.49
N GLY A 342 0.38 -8.52 17.26
CA GLY A 342 0.59 -8.42 18.70
C GLY A 342 -0.41 -7.45 19.34
N SER A 343 -0.16 -7.03 20.57
CA SER A 343 -1.01 -6.08 21.30
C SER A 343 -0.58 -4.62 21.14
N ALA A 344 0.70 -4.38 20.83
CA ALA A 344 1.28 -3.05 20.70
C ALA A 344 0.74 -2.30 19.47
N ASP A 345 0.61 -0.98 19.57
CA ASP A 345 0.28 -0.12 18.43
C ASP A 345 1.54 0.49 17.81
N ILE A 346 1.36 1.29 16.75
CA ILE A 346 2.47 1.88 16.01
C ILE A 346 3.28 2.91 16.82
N ASN A 347 2.66 3.55 17.82
CA ASN A 347 3.35 4.49 18.70
C ASN A 347 4.28 3.71 19.65
N HIS A 348 3.82 2.57 20.16
CA HIS A 348 4.66 1.69 20.97
C HIS A 348 5.81 1.08 20.13
N PHE A 349 5.56 0.71 18.87
CA PHE A 349 6.64 0.33 17.95
C PHE A 349 7.70 1.42 17.79
N GLN A 350 7.27 2.67 17.58
CA GLN A 350 8.18 3.80 17.46
C GLN A 350 8.99 4.01 18.75
N ALA A 351 8.34 3.91 19.92
CA ALA A 351 9.01 4.03 21.21
C ALA A 351 9.98 2.87 21.51
N ALA A 352 9.72 1.66 21.01
CA ALA A 352 10.61 0.51 21.18
C ALA A 352 11.91 0.63 20.38
N GLY A 353 11.98 1.52 19.39
CA GLY A 353 13.15 1.76 18.54
C GLY A 353 12.78 2.17 17.11
N GLY A 354 11.55 1.91 16.69
CA GLY A 354 10.97 2.42 15.45
C GLY A 354 11.66 1.97 14.18
N VAL A 355 11.44 2.75 13.12
CA VAL A 355 11.98 2.48 11.78
C VAL A 355 13.52 2.51 11.79
N GLN A 356 14.12 3.38 12.60
CA GLN A 356 15.57 3.56 12.65
C GLN A 356 16.30 2.30 13.14
N PHE A 357 15.83 1.70 14.24
CA PHE A 357 16.38 0.43 14.72
C PHE A 357 16.14 -0.71 13.72
N LEU A 358 14.95 -0.74 13.09
CA LEU A 358 14.60 -1.75 12.08
C LEU A 358 15.54 -1.68 10.87
N VAL A 359 15.76 -0.48 10.31
CA VAL A 359 16.67 -0.26 9.17
C VAL A 359 18.09 -0.64 9.54
N GLY A 360 18.58 -0.21 10.71
CA GLY A 360 19.92 -0.56 11.18
C GLY A 360 20.11 -2.07 11.28
N THR A 361 19.15 -2.74 11.91
CA THR A 361 19.14 -4.21 12.07
C THR A 361 19.19 -4.94 10.73
N LEU A 362 18.35 -4.55 9.78
CA LEU A 362 18.25 -5.24 8.49
C LEU A 362 19.46 -4.95 7.59
N LEU A 363 20.01 -3.73 7.62
CA LEU A 363 21.27 -3.39 6.96
C LEU A 363 22.42 -4.21 7.53
N ASP A 364 22.55 -4.29 8.85
CA ASP A 364 23.62 -5.05 9.51
C ASP A 364 23.55 -6.54 9.19
N ALA A 365 22.33 -7.08 9.03
CA ALA A 365 22.08 -8.45 8.57
C ALA A 365 22.29 -8.67 7.05
N GLY A 366 22.58 -7.61 6.28
CA GLY A 366 22.72 -7.68 4.82
C GLY A 366 21.39 -7.90 4.08
N LEU A 367 20.25 -7.70 4.75
CA LEU A 367 18.92 -7.91 4.18
C LEU A 367 18.39 -6.71 3.40
N LEU A 368 18.98 -5.52 3.59
CA LEU A 368 18.68 -4.33 2.81
C LEU A 368 19.91 -3.93 1.97
N HIS A 369 19.64 -3.42 0.77
CA HIS A 369 20.63 -2.72 -0.05
C HIS A 369 20.88 -1.34 0.55
N GLY A 370 22.13 -1.09 0.99
CA GLY A 370 22.55 0.19 1.54
C GLY A 370 22.93 1.23 0.47
N ASP A 371 23.32 0.76 -0.72
CA ASP A 371 23.85 1.54 -1.85
C ASP A 371 22.74 2.09 -2.77
N VAL A 372 21.74 2.75 -2.18
CA VAL A 372 20.58 3.30 -2.90
C VAL A 372 20.52 4.83 -2.82
N HIS A 373 19.88 5.45 -3.82
CA HIS A 373 19.49 6.86 -3.71
C HIS A 373 18.24 7.00 -2.86
N THR A 374 18.21 8.03 -2.02
CA THR A 374 17.03 8.39 -1.21
C THR A 374 16.78 9.88 -1.33
N VAL A 375 15.60 10.34 -0.90
CA VAL A 375 15.32 11.77 -0.80
C VAL A 375 16.29 12.47 0.15
N ALA A 376 16.91 11.78 1.12
CA ALA A 376 17.93 12.33 2.02
C ALA A 376 19.36 12.31 1.45
N GLY A 377 19.56 11.80 0.24
CA GLY A 377 20.87 11.63 -0.40
C GLY A 377 21.20 10.16 -0.65
N PHE A 378 22.40 9.91 -1.18
CA PHE A 378 22.86 8.53 -1.39
C PHE A 378 23.17 7.84 -0.05
N GLY A 379 22.80 6.56 0.05
CA GLY A 379 23.04 5.70 1.21
C GLY A 379 21.81 5.55 2.11
N LEU A 380 21.33 4.32 2.31
CA LEU A 380 20.23 4.01 3.24
C LEU A 380 20.65 4.11 4.71
N ASP A 381 21.96 4.12 5.02
CA ASP A 381 22.47 4.30 6.39
C ASP A 381 21.96 5.59 7.06
N ARG A 382 21.61 6.62 6.27
CA ARG A 382 20.96 7.85 6.76
C ARG A 382 19.64 7.59 7.48
N TYR A 383 18.98 6.47 7.20
CA TYR A 383 17.71 6.08 7.82
C TYR A 383 17.89 5.33 9.14
N ARG A 384 19.14 5.17 9.61
CA ARG A 384 19.45 4.84 11.01
C ARG A 384 19.32 6.05 11.93
N GLU A 385 19.33 7.27 11.38
CA GLU A 385 19.25 8.51 12.15
C GLU A 385 17.79 8.88 12.44
N GLU A 386 17.55 9.46 13.62
CA GLU A 386 16.24 10.00 14.02
C GLU A 386 16.24 11.53 14.06
N PRO A 387 15.14 12.19 13.66
CA PRO A 387 15.00 13.63 13.73
C PRO A 387 14.67 14.06 15.16
N VAL A 388 15.36 15.10 15.63
CA VAL A 388 15.14 15.72 16.93
C VAL A 388 15.05 17.23 16.79
N LEU A 389 14.32 17.86 17.70
CA LEU A 389 14.26 19.31 17.81
C LEU A 389 15.05 19.75 19.05
N ILE A 390 16.19 20.41 18.84
CA ILE A 390 17.04 20.94 19.91
C ILE A 390 17.04 22.46 19.78
N ASP A 391 16.59 23.17 20.82
CA ASP A 391 16.47 24.64 20.83
C ASP A 391 15.69 25.23 19.63
N GLY A 392 14.73 24.46 19.10
CA GLY A 392 13.91 24.84 17.95
C GLY A 392 14.54 24.54 16.58
N GLU A 393 15.75 23.98 16.54
CA GLU A 393 16.42 23.55 15.31
C GLU A 393 16.24 22.06 15.07
N LEU A 394 15.93 21.70 13.82
CA LEU A 394 15.79 20.32 13.39
C LEU A 394 17.17 19.74 13.09
N LEU A 395 17.51 18.66 13.79
CA LEU A 395 18.77 17.94 13.62
C LEU A 395 18.48 16.44 13.48
N TRP A 396 19.42 15.72 12.88
CA TRP A 396 19.43 14.26 12.88
C TRP A 396 20.53 13.77 13.81
N ARG A 397 20.21 12.76 14.62
CA ARG A 397 21.17 12.08 15.48
C ARG A 397 21.10 10.58 15.24
N ASP A 398 22.14 9.86 15.66
CA ASP A 398 22.14 8.40 15.63
C ASP A 398 20.91 7.86 16.38
N GLY A 399 20.15 7.00 15.70
CA GLY A 399 19.01 6.31 16.28
C GLY A 399 19.41 5.15 17.21
N PRO A 400 18.43 4.48 17.82
CA PRO A 400 18.69 3.39 18.75
C PRO A 400 19.35 2.19 18.06
N THR A 401 20.41 1.65 18.69
CA THR A 401 21.11 0.43 18.24
C THR A 401 20.63 -0.83 18.97
N LYS A 402 19.70 -0.69 19.91
CA LYS A 402 19.06 -1.77 20.66
C LYS A 402 17.58 -1.47 20.80
N SER A 403 16.76 -2.51 20.71
CA SER A 403 15.34 -2.41 21.07
C SER A 403 15.17 -2.12 22.56
N LEU A 404 14.27 -1.20 22.87
CA LEU A 404 13.85 -0.87 24.22
C LEU A 404 12.71 -1.77 24.72
N ASP A 405 12.02 -2.47 23.81
CA ASP A 405 11.05 -3.51 24.16
C ASP A 405 11.08 -4.67 23.15
N LYS A 406 11.75 -5.77 23.55
CA LYS A 406 11.86 -7.01 22.77
C LYS A 406 10.54 -7.79 22.64
N ALA A 407 9.48 -7.41 23.36
CA ALA A 407 8.14 -7.95 23.14
C ALA A 407 7.46 -7.35 21.90
N VAL A 408 7.92 -6.17 21.45
CA VAL A 408 7.35 -5.44 20.31
C VAL A 408 8.26 -5.44 19.08
N LEU A 409 9.56 -5.21 19.28
CA LEU A 409 10.55 -5.04 18.21
C LEU A 409 11.84 -5.78 18.57
N ARG A 410 12.36 -6.64 17.69
CA ARG A 410 13.58 -7.42 17.92
C ARG A 410 14.62 -7.22 16.83
N GLY A 411 15.86 -7.58 17.16
CA GLY A 411 16.95 -7.66 16.20
C GLY A 411 16.85 -8.93 15.33
N ALA A 412 17.58 -8.96 14.22
CA ALA A 412 17.64 -10.12 13.31
C ALA A 412 18.37 -11.33 13.90
N ASP A 413 19.12 -11.14 14.99
CA ASP A 413 19.77 -12.18 15.79
C ASP A 413 18.80 -12.96 16.68
N GLU A 414 17.71 -12.34 17.11
CA GLU A 414 16.69 -12.94 17.96
C GLU A 414 15.27 -12.63 17.45
N PRO A 415 14.90 -13.02 16.22
CA PRO A 415 13.62 -12.62 15.63
C PRO A 415 12.42 -13.33 16.28
N PHE A 416 11.20 -12.89 15.98
CA PHE A 416 9.97 -13.59 16.40
C PHE A 416 9.72 -14.85 15.57
N ALA A 417 10.10 -14.82 14.30
CA ALA A 417 10.10 -15.96 13.39
C ALA A 417 11.25 -15.81 12.39
N ALA A 418 11.78 -16.93 11.91
CA ALA A 418 12.86 -16.93 10.92
C ALA A 418 12.39 -16.52 9.51
N ASP A 419 11.08 -16.51 9.27
CA ASP A 419 10.44 -16.07 8.03
C ASP A 419 9.51 -14.85 8.27
N GLY A 420 9.16 -14.16 7.18
CA GLY A 420 8.39 -12.91 7.22
C GLY A 420 6.88 -13.10 7.48
N GLY A 421 6.43 -14.34 7.63
CA GLY A 421 5.02 -14.65 7.89
C GLY A 421 4.06 -14.32 6.74
N LEU A 422 4.55 -13.97 5.55
CA LEU A 422 3.78 -13.86 4.31
C LEU A 422 4.17 -15.01 3.39
N ARG A 423 3.21 -15.75 2.84
CA ARG A 423 3.49 -16.88 1.95
C ARG A 423 2.61 -16.83 0.71
N MET A 424 3.18 -17.29 -0.39
CA MET A 424 2.44 -17.54 -1.61
C MET A 424 1.90 -18.95 -1.59
N MET A 425 0.67 -19.11 -2.04
CA MET A 425 0.00 -20.41 -2.15
C MET A 425 -0.23 -20.72 -3.62
N THR A 426 0.02 -21.96 -4.02
CA THR A 426 -0.26 -22.45 -5.38
C THR A 426 -0.95 -23.81 -5.30
N GLY A 427 -1.86 -24.08 -6.23
CA GLY A 427 -2.45 -25.41 -6.40
C GLY A 427 -3.51 -25.41 -7.49
N ASN A 428 -4.38 -26.43 -7.52
CA ASN A 428 -5.40 -26.57 -8.57
C ASN A 428 -6.48 -25.48 -8.52
N LEU A 429 -6.55 -24.69 -7.45
CA LEU A 429 -7.42 -23.51 -7.34
C LEU A 429 -6.80 -22.22 -7.92
N GLY A 430 -5.49 -22.19 -8.15
CA GLY A 430 -4.77 -21.01 -8.65
C GLY A 430 -3.63 -20.57 -7.74
N ARG A 431 -3.35 -19.26 -7.73
CA ARG A 431 -2.33 -18.61 -6.91
C ARG A 431 -2.98 -17.65 -5.91
N ALA A 432 -2.57 -17.68 -4.65
CA ALA A 432 -3.10 -16.81 -3.61
C ALA A 432 -1.99 -16.33 -2.67
N VAL A 433 -2.32 -15.37 -1.82
CA VAL A 433 -1.47 -14.89 -0.73
C VAL A 433 -2.07 -15.31 0.59
N ILE A 434 -1.23 -15.73 1.54
CA ILE A 434 -1.64 -15.93 2.94
C ILE A 434 -0.65 -15.24 3.88
N LYS A 435 -1.18 -14.70 4.98
CA LYS A 435 -0.40 -14.19 6.10
C LYS A 435 -0.53 -15.13 7.29
N VAL A 436 0.59 -15.67 7.75
CA VAL A 436 0.71 -16.62 8.86
C VAL A 436 1.37 -16.03 10.10
N SER A 437 1.80 -14.76 10.06
CA SER A 437 2.46 -14.07 11.19
C SER A 437 1.63 -14.07 12.48
N ALA A 438 0.30 -14.06 12.36
CA ALA A 438 -0.65 -14.11 13.48
C ALA A 438 -1.39 -15.47 13.60
N VAL A 439 -1.07 -16.45 12.75
CA VAL A 439 -1.73 -17.77 12.72
C VAL A 439 -0.88 -18.77 13.50
N ALA A 440 -1.46 -19.30 14.58
CA ALA A 440 -0.85 -20.35 15.39
C ALA A 440 -0.52 -21.58 14.54
N GLU A 441 0.57 -22.29 14.86
CA GLU A 441 1.13 -23.34 14.01
C GLU A 441 0.12 -24.47 13.75
N GLU A 442 -0.65 -24.85 14.77
CA GLU A 442 -1.73 -25.83 14.72
C GLU A 442 -2.88 -25.45 13.77
N ASN A 443 -3.02 -24.16 13.44
CA ASN A 443 -4.06 -23.63 12.56
C ASN A 443 -3.54 -23.31 11.15
N ARG A 444 -2.27 -23.61 10.84
CA ARG A 444 -1.68 -23.33 9.50
C ARG A 444 -2.08 -24.34 8.43
N VAL A 445 -2.67 -25.45 8.83
CA VAL A 445 -3.19 -26.47 7.92
C VAL A 445 -4.66 -26.74 8.26
N VAL A 446 -5.53 -26.48 7.30
CA VAL A 446 -6.97 -26.76 7.42
C VAL A 446 -7.41 -27.55 6.20
N GLU A 447 -7.97 -28.73 6.45
CA GLU A 447 -8.61 -29.57 5.45
C GLU A 447 -10.04 -29.83 5.92
N ALA A 448 -11.01 -29.26 5.22
CA ALA A 448 -12.41 -29.33 5.62
C ALA A 448 -13.36 -29.16 4.41
N PRO A 449 -14.63 -29.58 4.53
CA PRO A 449 -15.64 -29.30 3.52
C PRO A 449 -15.85 -27.80 3.29
N ALA A 450 -16.01 -27.40 2.05
CA ALA A 450 -16.29 -26.03 1.66
C ALA A 450 -17.73 -25.64 2.00
N ARG A 451 -17.91 -24.39 2.43
CA ARG A 451 -19.20 -23.69 2.39
C ARG A 451 -19.03 -22.43 1.55
N VAL A 452 -19.75 -22.35 0.44
CA VAL A 452 -19.59 -21.34 -0.61
C VAL A 452 -20.59 -20.20 -0.43
N PHE A 453 -20.07 -18.97 -0.50
CA PHE A 453 -20.82 -17.73 -0.43
C PHE A 453 -20.39 -16.79 -1.56
N THR A 454 -21.28 -15.86 -1.90
CA THR A 454 -21.03 -14.78 -2.88
C THR A 454 -21.12 -13.40 -2.24
N THR A 455 -21.58 -13.31 -0.99
CA THR A 455 -21.70 -12.05 -0.24
C THR A 455 -21.33 -12.27 1.23
N GLN A 456 -20.95 -11.19 1.92
CA GLN A 456 -20.66 -11.23 3.36
C GLN A 456 -21.95 -11.38 4.19
N GLU A 457 -23.07 -10.91 3.65
CA GLU A 457 -24.40 -10.97 4.25
C GLU A 457 -24.88 -12.42 4.33
N ALA A 458 -24.77 -13.20 3.25
CA ALA A 458 -25.14 -14.61 3.24
C ALA A 458 -24.28 -15.44 4.21
N PHE A 459 -22.99 -15.11 4.33
CA PHE A 459 -22.11 -15.71 5.34
C PHE A 459 -22.61 -15.40 6.77
N ALA A 460 -22.96 -14.14 7.05
CA ALA A 460 -23.43 -13.74 8.36
C ALA A 460 -24.76 -14.42 8.73
N GLU A 461 -25.69 -14.54 7.79
CA GLU A 461 -26.96 -15.26 7.97
C GLU A 461 -26.72 -16.74 8.31
N ALA A 462 -25.85 -17.43 7.56
CA ALA A 462 -25.51 -18.83 7.81
C ALA A 462 -24.84 -19.04 9.18
N PHE A 463 -23.99 -18.10 9.62
CA PHE A 463 -23.40 -18.14 10.96
C PHE A 463 -24.47 -17.99 12.05
N GLN A 464 -25.39 -17.02 11.91
CA GLN A 464 -26.47 -16.80 12.89
C GLN A 464 -27.45 -17.98 12.95
N ALA A 465 -27.64 -18.69 11.84
CA ALA A 465 -28.42 -19.91 11.77
C ALA A 465 -27.72 -21.14 12.37
N GLY A 466 -26.44 -21.03 12.78
CA GLY A 466 -25.67 -22.17 13.31
C GLY A 466 -25.18 -23.16 12.25
N GLU A 467 -25.28 -22.84 10.95
CA GLU A 467 -24.88 -23.75 9.85
C GLU A 467 -23.37 -24.03 9.79
N LEU A 468 -22.59 -23.20 10.49
CA LEU A 468 -21.13 -23.17 10.46
C LEU A 468 -20.46 -23.78 11.70
N ASP A 469 -21.22 -24.34 12.65
CA ASP A 469 -20.71 -24.99 13.87
C ASP A 469 -20.07 -26.37 13.57
N ARG A 470 -19.01 -26.34 12.75
CA ARG A 470 -18.24 -27.49 12.26
C ARG A 470 -16.90 -27.02 11.69
N ASP A 471 -16.00 -27.97 11.44
CA ASP A 471 -14.82 -27.70 10.61
C ASP A 471 -15.27 -27.31 9.19
N VAL A 472 -14.77 -26.17 8.69
CA VAL A 472 -15.25 -25.60 7.43
C VAL A 472 -14.21 -24.72 6.74
N VAL A 473 -14.10 -24.87 5.42
CA VAL A 473 -13.43 -23.87 4.57
C VAL A 473 -14.50 -22.93 4.01
N VAL A 474 -14.51 -21.69 4.50
CA VAL A 474 -15.42 -20.66 4.02
C VAL A 474 -14.89 -20.11 2.71
N VAL A 475 -15.58 -20.41 1.62
CA VAL A 475 -15.27 -19.90 0.28
C VAL A 475 -16.13 -18.67 0.01
N VAL A 476 -15.52 -17.52 -0.25
CA VAL A 476 -16.25 -16.32 -0.69
C VAL A 476 -15.73 -15.91 -2.06
N ARG A 477 -16.53 -16.17 -3.11
CA ARG A 477 -16.13 -15.91 -4.50
C ARG A 477 -16.82 -14.70 -5.10
N ASN A 478 -16.36 -14.28 -6.29
CA ASN A 478 -16.79 -13.07 -6.98
C ASN A 478 -16.55 -11.81 -6.14
N GLN A 479 -15.43 -11.81 -5.41
CA GLN A 479 -14.93 -10.67 -4.66
C GLN A 479 -13.65 -10.12 -5.28
N GLY A 480 -13.28 -10.54 -6.49
CA GLY A 480 -12.07 -10.11 -7.19
C GLY A 480 -12.18 -8.71 -7.82
N PRO A 481 -11.07 -8.22 -8.43
CA PRO A 481 -11.02 -6.92 -9.09
C PRO A 481 -12.12 -6.69 -10.14
N GLN A 482 -12.31 -7.63 -11.07
CA GLN A 482 -13.29 -7.50 -12.14
C GLN A 482 -14.71 -7.80 -11.65
N ALA A 483 -14.86 -8.62 -10.60
CA ALA A 483 -16.16 -8.93 -10.03
C ALA A 483 -16.86 -7.68 -9.45
N ASN A 484 -16.22 -7.04 -8.47
CA ASN A 484 -16.83 -5.94 -7.71
C ASN A 484 -15.78 -4.95 -7.16
N GLY A 485 -14.62 -4.81 -7.80
CA GLY A 485 -13.59 -3.85 -7.38
C GLY A 485 -12.81 -4.29 -6.13
N MET A 486 -12.89 -5.58 -5.79
CA MET A 486 -12.11 -6.22 -4.75
C MET A 486 -12.22 -5.57 -3.36
N PRO A 487 -13.42 -5.53 -2.77
CA PRO A 487 -13.65 -4.93 -1.46
C PRO A 487 -12.94 -5.69 -0.35
N GLU A 488 -12.63 -5.01 0.76
CA GLU A 488 -12.15 -5.68 1.97
C GLU A 488 -13.30 -6.33 2.76
N LEU A 489 -13.24 -7.65 2.90
CA LEU A 489 -14.30 -8.47 3.51
C LEU A 489 -14.22 -8.49 5.05
N HIS A 490 -14.54 -7.36 5.67
CA HIS A 490 -14.33 -7.17 7.10
C HIS A 490 -15.31 -7.95 8.02
N LYS A 491 -16.46 -8.40 7.52
CA LYS A 491 -17.50 -9.04 8.35
C LYS A 491 -17.24 -10.52 8.64
N LEU A 492 -16.22 -11.13 8.02
CA LEU A 492 -15.96 -12.57 8.15
C LEU A 492 -15.17 -12.92 9.44
N THR A 493 -14.21 -12.07 9.82
CA THR A 493 -13.22 -12.43 10.86
C THR A 493 -13.82 -12.64 12.25
N PRO A 494 -14.72 -11.78 12.78
CA PRO A 494 -15.24 -11.98 14.13
C PRO A 494 -16.05 -13.29 14.28
N PRO A 495 -17.01 -13.62 13.40
CA PRO A 495 -17.71 -14.90 13.45
C PRO A 495 -16.79 -16.12 13.33
N LEU A 496 -15.81 -16.09 12.41
CA LEU A 496 -14.84 -17.19 12.27
C LEU A 496 -13.95 -17.33 13.52
N GLY A 497 -13.62 -16.21 14.17
CA GLY A 497 -12.94 -16.21 15.47
C GLY A 497 -13.74 -16.97 16.53
N VAL A 498 -15.06 -16.78 16.57
CA VAL A 498 -15.96 -17.50 17.48
C VAL A 498 -15.98 -19.00 17.17
N LEU A 499 -16.04 -19.40 15.90
CA LEU A 499 -16.00 -20.82 15.51
C LEU A 499 -14.68 -21.49 15.93
N MET A 500 -13.57 -20.79 15.75
CA MET A 500 -12.26 -21.27 16.20
C MET A 500 -12.18 -21.38 17.72
N ASP A 501 -12.75 -20.43 18.46
CA ASP A 501 -12.81 -20.47 19.94
C ASP A 501 -13.73 -21.59 20.46
N ARG A 502 -14.67 -22.06 19.64
CA ARG A 502 -15.48 -23.27 19.88
C ARG A 502 -14.74 -24.58 19.55
N GLY A 503 -13.51 -24.49 19.05
CA GLY A 503 -12.65 -25.64 18.74
C GLY A 503 -12.74 -26.16 17.30
N HIS A 504 -13.41 -25.43 16.40
CA HIS A 504 -13.50 -25.82 14.98
C HIS A 504 -12.28 -25.39 14.19
N ARG A 505 -11.88 -26.22 13.22
CA ARG A 505 -10.87 -25.86 12.21
C ARG A 505 -11.53 -25.08 11.09
N VAL A 506 -11.18 -23.80 11.00
CA VAL A 506 -11.78 -22.88 10.02
C VAL A 506 -10.73 -22.19 9.17
N ALA A 507 -11.01 -22.04 7.89
CA ALA A 507 -10.19 -21.29 6.94
C ALA A 507 -11.04 -20.45 5.99
N ILE A 508 -10.42 -19.44 5.37
CA ILE A 508 -11.03 -18.60 4.34
C ILE A 508 -10.32 -18.83 3.01
N VAL A 509 -11.09 -18.96 1.92
CA VAL A 509 -10.58 -18.89 0.55
C VAL A 509 -11.41 -17.86 -0.22
N THR A 510 -10.76 -16.85 -0.79
CA THR A 510 -11.45 -15.82 -1.58
C THR A 510 -10.59 -15.26 -2.71
N ASP A 511 -11.23 -14.94 -3.83
CA ASP A 511 -10.65 -14.14 -4.91
C ASP A 511 -10.61 -12.64 -4.58
N GLY A 512 -11.24 -12.23 -3.48
CA GLY A 512 -11.14 -10.89 -2.92
C GLY A 512 -10.05 -10.75 -1.88
N ARG A 513 -10.25 -9.85 -0.92
CA ARG A 513 -9.25 -9.59 0.12
C ARG A 513 -9.90 -9.34 1.48
N MET A 514 -9.10 -9.53 2.51
CA MET A 514 -9.45 -9.16 3.89
C MET A 514 -8.88 -7.78 4.21
N SER A 515 -9.28 -7.19 5.33
CA SER A 515 -8.50 -6.08 5.86
C SER A 515 -7.06 -6.54 6.07
N GLY A 516 -6.09 -5.69 5.74
CA GLY A 516 -4.65 -6.00 5.87
C GLY A 516 -4.21 -6.48 7.27
N ALA A 517 -5.12 -6.38 8.23
CA ALA A 517 -5.01 -6.91 9.57
C ALA A 517 -5.45 -8.39 9.66
N SER A 518 -4.90 -9.29 8.84
CA SER A 518 -5.22 -10.72 8.90
C SER A 518 -4.81 -11.29 10.27
N GLY A 519 -5.81 -11.77 11.03
CA GLY A 519 -5.66 -12.23 12.41
C GLY A 519 -5.34 -13.72 12.52
N LYS A 520 -5.89 -14.39 13.54
CA LYS A 520 -5.65 -15.81 13.86
C LYS A 520 -6.21 -16.83 12.86
N ILE A 521 -7.05 -16.39 11.91
CA ILE A 521 -7.72 -17.26 10.94
C ILE A 521 -6.85 -17.42 9.68
N PRO A 522 -6.49 -18.64 9.26
CA PRO A 522 -5.81 -18.86 7.99
C PRO A 522 -6.70 -18.45 6.82
N ALA A 523 -6.19 -17.54 5.97
CA ALA A 523 -6.95 -16.97 4.88
C ALA A 523 -6.10 -16.93 3.60
N ALA A 524 -6.47 -17.75 2.61
CA ALA A 524 -5.98 -17.64 1.24
C ALA A 524 -6.80 -16.58 0.52
N ILE A 525 -6.17 -15.44 0.24
CA ILE A 525 -6.81 -14.25 -0.34
C ILE A 525 -6.17 -13.89 -1.67
N GLN A 526 -6.83 -13.01 -2.42
CA GLN A 526 -6.39 -12.53 -3.72
C GLN A 526 -6.23 -13.68 -4.72
N LEU A 527 -7.02 -14.75 -4.54
CA LEU A 527 -6.93 -15.95 -5.38
C LEU A 527 -7.12 -15.57 -6.85
N THR A 528 -6.13 -15.93 -7.65
CA THR A 528 -6.02 -15.59 -9.06
C THR A 528 -5.80 -16.87 -9.87
N PRO A 529 -6.52 -17.08 -11.00
CA PRO A 529 -7.56 -16.21 -11.57
C PRO A 529 -8.84 -16.13 -10.72
N GLU A 530 -9.49 -14.96 -10.68
CA GLU A 530 -10.74 -14.76 -9.94
C GLU A 530 -11.92 -15.53 -10.56
N ALA A 531 -12.98 -15.79 -9.78
CA ALA A 531 -14.14 -16.53 -10.26
C ALA A 531 -14.86 -15.82 -11.43
N ALA A 532 -14.91 -14.48 -11.40
CA ALA A 532 -15.57 -13.64 -12.40
C ALA A 532 -15.03 -13.82 -13.82
N VAL A 533 -13.76 -14.18 -13.96
CA VAL A 533 -13.09 -14.41 -15.25
C VAL A 533 -12.96 -15.90 -15.59
N GLY A 534 -13.72 -16.75 -14.88
CA GLY A 534 -13.76 -18.19 -15.10
C GLY A 534 -12.69 -18.98 -14.36
N GLY A 535 -12.08 -18.40 -13.32
CA GLY A 535 -11.11 -19.09 -12.47
C GLY A 535 -11.70 -20.33 -11.75
N PRO A 536 -10.86 -21.29 -11.32
CA PRO A 536 -11.31 -22.55 -10.72
C PRO A 536 -12.24 -22.37 -9.50
N LEU A 537 -12.07 -21.29 -8.72
CA LEU A 537 -12.92 -20.97 -7.57
C LEU A 537 -14.42 -20.87 -7.94
N GLY A 538 -14.72 -20.45 -9.17
CA GLY A 538 -16.09 -20.38 -9.70
C GLY A 538 -16.78 -21.74 -9.89
N ARG A 539 -16.06 -22.85 -9.71
CA ARG A 539 -16.55 -24.23 -9.90
C ARG A 539 -16.64 -25.05 -8.61
N VAL A 540 -16.13 -24.49 -7.51
CA VAL A 540 -16.27 -25.06 -6.17
C VAL A 540 -17.74 -25.04 -5.74
N ARG A 541 -18.17 -26.11 -5.07
CA ARG A 541 -19.51 -26.33 -4.54
C ARG A 541 -19.45 -26.62 -3.04
N ASP A 542 -20.57 -26.40 -2.36
CA ASP A 542 -20.71 -26.83 -0.96
C ASP A 542 -20.38 -28.31 -0.80
N GLY A 543 -19.60 -28.64 0.22
CA GLY A 543 -19.18 -30.00 0.54
C GLY A 543 -17.90 -30.48 -0.14
N ASP A 544 -17.39 -29.81 -1.18
CA ASP A 544 -16.08 -30.14 -1.74
C ASP A 544 -15.01 -29.97 -0.65
N VAL A 545 -14.13 -30.95 -0.47
CA VAL A 545 -13.06 -30.83 0.53
C VAL A 545 -11.97 -29.93 -0.03
N ILE A 546 -11.57 -28.91 0.73
CA ILE A 546 -10.45 -28.03 0.40
C ILE A 546 -9.37 -28.19 1.46
N ARG A 547 -8.12 -28.29 1.02
CA ARG A 547 -6.94 -28.18 1.87
C ARG A 547 -6.23 -26.86 1.61
N LEU A 548 -6.09 -26.09 2.66
CA LEU A 548 -5.21 -24.94 2.76
C LEU A 548 -4.04 -25.35 3.66
N ASP A 549 -2.83 -25.42 3.10
CA ASP A 549 -1.63 -25.76 3.85
C ASP A 549 -0.60 -24.64 3.68
N ALA A 550 -0.53 -23.77 4.68
CA ALA A 550 0.40 -22.64 4.67
C ALA A 550 1.85 -23.08 4.95
N GLY A 551 2.06 -24.29 5.46
CA GLY A 551 3.39 -24.87 5.69
C GLY A 551 4.09 -25.18 4.38
N THR A 552 3.39 -25.82 3.46
CA THR A 552 3.88 -26.16 2.10
C THR A 552 3.55 -25.11 1.05
N GLY A 553 2.65 -24.17 1.34
CA GLY A 553 2.17 -23.19 0.36
C GLY A 553 1.23 -23.81 -0.67
N THR A 554 0.43 -24.82 -0.28
CA THR A 554 -0.49 -25.53 -1.19
C THR A 554 -1.95 -25.18 -0.92
N LEU A 555 -2.71 -24.97 -2.00
CA LEU A 555 -4.16 -24.70 -1.95
C LEU A 555 -4.88 -25.59 -2.95
N GLU A 556 -5.57 -26.61 -2.44
CA GLU A 556 -6.13 -27.68 -3.27
C GLU A 556 -7.60 -27.96 -2.94
N VAL A 557 -8.40 -28.20 -3.96
CA VAL A 557 -9.73 -28.80 -3.83
C VAL A 557 -9.67 -30.26 -4.26
N PHE A 558 -10.17 -31.18 -3.44
CA PHE A 558 -10.17 -32.63 -3.70
C PHE A 558 -11.36 -33.04 -4.56
N VAL A 559 -11.35 -32.55 -5.80
CA VAL A 559 -12.27 -32.94 -6.87
C VAL A 559 -11.40 -33.34 -8.06
N ASP A 560 -11.79 -34.40 -8.78
CA ASP A 560 -11.09 -34.81 -9.99
C ASP A 560 -10.98 -33.62 -10.97
N ALA A 561 -9.82 -33.45 -11.60
CA ALA A 561 -9.57 -32.28 -12.44
C ALA A 561 -10.52 -32.19 -13.64
N ALA A 562 -10.90 -33.33 -14.24
CA ALA A 562 -11.85 -33.37 -15.34
C ALA A 562 -13.27 -33.09 -14.85
N GLU A 563 -13.65 -33.59 -13.67
CA GLU A 563 -14.92 -33.26 -13.03
C GLU A 563 -15.01 -31.76 -12.75
N LEU A 564 -14.01 -31.17 -12.07
CA LEU A 564 -13.99 -29.75 -11.72
C LEU A 564 -14.08 -28.89 -12.99
N ALA A 565 -13.31 -29.21 -14.04
CA ALA A 565 -13.33 -28.48 -15.30
C ALA A 565 -14.66 -28.60 -16.06
N ALA A 566 -15.39 -29.71 -15.89
CA ALA A 566 -16.69 -29.94 -16.52
C ALA A 566 -17.85 -29.23 -15.79
N ARG A 567 -17.71 -28.88 -14.50
CA ARG A 567 -18.75 -28.18 -13.74
C ARG A 567 -19.04 -26.81 -14.35
N PRO A 568 -20.29 -26.43 -14.62
CA PRO A 568 -20.61 -25.10 -15.13
C PRO A 568 -20.18 -24.04 -14.11
N LEU A 569 -19.72 -22.89 -14.61
CA LEU A 569 -19.58 -21.71 -13.78
C LEU A 569 -20.97 -21.29 -13.29
N VAL A 570 -21.08 -21.08 -11.99
CA VAL A 570 -22.31 -20.66 -11.30
C VAL A 570 -22.01 -19.37 -10.56
N ASP A 571 -23.07 -18.64 -10.21
CA ASP A 571 -22.97 -17.34 -9.55
C ASP A 571 -22.08 -16.37 -10.33
N PHE A 572 -22.39 -16.09 -11.59
CA PHE A 572 -21.67 -15.04 -12.33
C PHE A 572 -21.68 -13.71 -11.55
N PRO A 573 -20.69 -12.82 -11.79
CA PRO A 573 -20.64 -11.52 -11.13
C PRO A 573 -21.98 -10.82 -11.21
N ALA A 574 -22.29 -10.08 -10.15
CA ALA A 574 -23.58 -9.43 -10.01
C ALA A 574 -23.92 -8.63 -11.27
N ASP A 575 -25.20 -8.66 -11.67
CA ASP A 575 -25.63 -8.06 -12.93
C ASP A 575 -25.35 -6.54 -12.99
N ALA A 576 -25.61 -5.94 -14.15
CA ALA A 576 -25.36 -4.51 -14.34
C ALA A 576 -26.06 -3.62 -13.29
N GLN A 577 -27.16 -4.08 -12.66
CA GLN A 577 -27.86 -3.34 -11.62
C GLN A 577 -27.08 -3.32 -10.31
N ALA A 578 -26.40 -4.42 -9.94
CA ALA A 578 -25.55 -4.47 -8.75
C ALA A 578 -24.30 -3.58 -8.83
N TRP A 579 -23.90 -3.18 -10.04
CA TRP A 579 -22.80 -2.23 -10.27
C TRP A 579 -23.22 -0.76 -10.29
N THR A 580 -24.46 -0.45 -9.88
CA THR A 580 -24.99 0.93 -9.82
C THR A 580 -25.20 1.39 -8.38
N GLY A 581 -25.19 2.71 -8.16
CA GLY A 581 -25.40 3.33 -6.86
C GLY A 581 -24.08 3.63 -6.15
N THR A 582 -24.09 4.70 -5.34
CA THR A 582 -22.88 5.24 -4.68
C THR A 582 -21.75 5.57 -5.68
N GLY A 583 -22.10 5.89 -6.94
CA GLY A 583 -21.16 6.26 -8.00
C GLY A 583 -20.43 5.09 -8.67
N ARG A 584 -20.77 3.83 -8.36
CA ARG A 584 -20.12 2.64 -8.93
C ARG A 584 -20.20 2.52 -10.45
N GLU A 585 -21.23 3.10 -11.04
CA GLU A 585 -21.43 3.18 -12.48
C GLU A 585 -20.31 3.96 -13.20
N LEU A 586 -19.68 4.94 -12.53
CA LEU A 586 -18.56 5.72 -13.08
C LEU A 586 -17.30 4.86 -13.31
N PHE A 587 -17.20 3.73 -12.60
CA PHE A 587 -16.02 2.88 -12.58
C PHE A 587 -16.14 1.66 -13.51
N ALA A 588 -17.20 1.57 -14.31
CA ALA A 588 -17.41 0.44 -15.23
C ALA A 588 -16.24 0.23 -16.20
N ALA A 589 -15.60 1.31 -16.67
CA ALA A 589 -14.42 1.22 -17.53
C ALA A 589 -13.20 0.64 -16.79
N LEU A 590 -12.95 1.10 -15.56
CA LEU A 590 -11.86 0.59 -14.72
C LEU A 590 -12.07 -0.88 -14.39
N ARG A 591 -13.30 -1.28 -14.04
CA ARG A 591 -13.65 -2.69 -13.76
C ARG A 591 -13.41 -3.61 -14.95
N ARG A 592 -13.59 -3.13 -16.19
CA ARG A 592 -13.30 -3.92 -17.41
C ARG A 592 -11.81 -3.97 -17.74
N ALA A 593 -11.06 -2.95 -17.36
CA ALA A 593 -9.64 -2.81 -17.70
C ALA A 593 -8.70 -3.41 -16.63
N VAL A 594 -9.18 -3.60 -15.39
CA VAL A 594 -8.34 -4.00 -14.28
C VAL A 594 -7.74 -5.39 -14.48
N GLY A 595 -6.43 -5.48 -14.28
CA GLY A 595 -5.69 -6.73 -14.30
C GLY A 595 -5.92 -7.60 -13.07
N PRO A 596 -5.34 -8.81 -13.05
CA PRO A 596 -5.43 -9.71 -11.91
C PRO A 596 -4.64 -9.20 -10.68
N ALA A 597 -4.95 -9.73 -9.49
CA ALA A 597 -4.33 -9.31 -8.24
C ALA A 597 -2.82 -9.57 -8.19
N ASP A 598 -2.36 -10.70 -8.73
CA ASP A 598 -0.92 -11.05 -8.81
C ASP A 598 -0.10 -10.13 -9.72
N ARG A 599 -0.77 -9.28 -10.53
CA ARG A 599 -0.18 -8.21 -11.34
C ARG A 599 -0.53 -6.81 -10.81
N GLY A 600 -0.82 -6.72 -9.52
CA GLY A 600 -1.09 -5.47 -8.82
C GLY A 600 -2.51 -4.92 -8.98
N ALA A 601 -3.42 -5.66 -9.61
CA ALA A 601 -4.80 -5.25 -9.90
C ALA A 601 -4.88 -3.80 -10.41
N SER A 602 -4.05 -3.49 -11.42
CA SER A 602 -3.97 -2.15 -12.01
C SER A 602 -4.73 -2.04 -13.31
N VAL A 603 -5.26 -0.85 -13.58
CA VAL A 603 -5.85 -0.46 -14.87
C VAL A 603 -4.81 0.14 -15.82
N PHE A 604 -3.60 0.38 -15.34
CA PHE A 604 -2.51 0.94 -16.14
C PHE A 604 -1.75 -0.20 -16.82
N GLY A 605 -1.69 -0.15 -18.16
CA GLY A 605 -0.90 -1.08 -18.97
C GLY A 605 0.34 -0.40 -19.57
N PRO A 606 1.30 -1.18 -20.11
CA PRO A 606 2.43 -0.62 -20.83
C PRO A 606 1.95 0.21 -22.03
N VAL A 607 2.54 1.40 -22.22
CA VAL A 607 2.29 2.22 -23.41
C VAL A 607 3.05 1.59 -24.57
N ALA A 608 2.39 0.68 -25.30
CA ALA A 608 2.95 0.03 -26.48
C ALA A 608 2.26 0.54 -27.75
N ALA A 609 3.02 0.72 -28.84
CA ALA A 609 2.48 1.08 -30.15
C ALA A 609 1.43 0.07 -30.65
N SER A 610 1.54 -1.19 -30.21
CA SER A 610 0.58 -2.27 -30.47
C SER A 610 -0.84 -1.99 -29.99
N HIS A 611 -1.04 -1.00 -29.10
CA HIS A 611 -2.38 -0.52 -28.74
C HIS A 611 -3.20 -0.04 -29.95
N PHE A 612 -2.53 0.39 -31.02
CA PHE A 612 -3.17 0.84 -32.27
C PHE A 612 -3.02 -0.13 -33.45
N GLU A 613 -2.25 -1.21 -33.31
CA GLU A 613 -1.89 -2.11 -34.44
C GLU A 613 -3.04 -3.00 -34.94
N GLY A 614 -4.23 -2.93 -34.34
CA GLY A 614 -5.43 -3.67 -34.80
C GLY A 614 -6.56 -2.82 -35.38
N ARG A 615 -6.40 -1.49 -35.54
CA ARG A 615 -7.52 -0.59 -35.94
C ARG A 615 -7.34 0.13 -37.27
N TRP A 616 -6.23 -0.07 -37.95
CA TRP A 616 -5.96 0.52 -39.27
C TRP A 616 -5.64 -0.57 -40.30
N GLU A 617 -6.56 -1.53 -40.48
CA GLU A 617 -6.65 -2.17 -41.79
C GLU A 617 -7.16 -1.12 -42.77
N THR A 618 -6.25 -0.48 -43.48
CA THR A 618 -6.57 0.26 -44.70
C THR A 618 -7.22 -0.72 -45.67
N SER A 619 -8.55 -0.65 -45.79
CA SER A 619 -9.30 -1.30 -46.86
C SER A 619 -8.65 -0.95 -48.21
N PRO A 620 -8.22 -1.94 -49.03
CA PRO A 620 -7.86 -1.66 -50.40
C PRO A 620 -9.16 -1.44 -51.19
N ALA A 621 -9.56 -0.18 -51.31
CA ALA A 621 -10.61 0.19 -52.26
C ALA A 621 -10.06 0.07 -53.69
N SER A 622 -10.23 -1.10 -54.28
CA SER A 622 -10.35 -1.26 -55.74
C SER A 622 -11.70 -1.90 -56.06
N ARG A 623 -12.66 -1.07 -56.45
CA ARG A 623 -13.58 -1.29 -57.58
C ARG A 623 -14.28 0.01 -57.93
#